data_AF-I2FT91-F1
#
_entry.id   AF-I2FT91-F1
#
_cell.length_a   1.000
_cell.length_b   1.000
_cell.length_c   1.000
_cell.angle_alpha   90.00
_cell.angle_beta   90.00
_cell.angle_gamma   90.00
#
_symmetry.space_group_name_H-M   'P 1'
#
loop_
_entity.id
_entity.type
_entity.pdbx_description
1 polymer ?
#
loop_
_entity_poly.entity_id
_entity_poly.type
_entity_poly.pdbx_seq_one_letter_code
_entity_poly.pdbx_strand_id
1 'polypeptide(L)'
;MPSTPCLYSRGTGNKITIITAYVDDMLIMSPSCNEVDHTKQEIMGKWEMEDNREIKEFLGIKITHDRRMRRISLDLMAYVKAMVNKWLGGANKKSWIPMLSVANVAGGKKCNPQQVKRYQELVGQLLWVSNTAQPDIAFAVGTLA
;
A
#
# COMPACT_ATOMS: atom_id res chain seq x y z
N MET A 1 -0.86 20.94 -7.09
CA MET A 1 -1.43 19.92 -8.00
C MET A 1 -2.81 19.59 -7.47
N PRO A 2 -3.91 19.79 -8.23
CA PRO A 2 -5.20 19.27 -7.81
C PRO A 2 -5.06 17.74 -7.68
N SER A 3 -5.55 17.19 -6.57
CA SER A 3 -5.55 15.74 -6.34
C SER A 3 -6.40 15.09 -7.44
N THR A 4 -5.78 14.37 -8.37
CA THR A 4 -6.52 13.55 -9.32
C THR A 4 -7.36 12.57 -8.51
N PRO A 5 -8.69 12.48 -8.76
CA PRO A 5 -9.52 11.54 -8.03
C PRO A 5 -9.03 10.12 -8.30
N CYS A 6 -8.66 9.38 -7.25
CA CYS A 6 -8.25 7.98 -7.36
C CYS A 6 -9.39 7.01 -7.02
N LEU A 7 -10.57 7.54 -6.69
CA LEU A 7 -11.78 6.80 -6.34
C LEU A 7 -12.92 7.29 -7.21
N TYR A 8 -13.51 6.37 -7.96
CA TYR A 8 -14.65 6.60 -8.83
C TYR A 8 -15.78 5.68 -8.42
N SER A 9 -17.01 6.10 -8.67
CA SER A 9 -18.19 5.28 -8.41
C SER A 9 -19.24 5.48 -9.49
N ARG A 10 -20.05 4.44 -9.71
CA ARG A 10 -21.24 4.49 -10.58
C ARG A 10 -22.37 3.67 -9.99
N GLY A 11 -23.60 4.04 -10.34
CA GLY A 11 -24.80 3.37 -9.85
C GLY A 11 -25.07 3.64 -8.37
N THR A 12 -26.09 2.98 -7.83
CA THR A 12 -26.54 3.13 -6.44
C THR A 12 -27.06 1.80 -5.89
N GLY A 13 -27.16 1.69 -4.56
CA GLY A 13 -27.68 0.48 -3.89
C GLY A 13 -26.90 -0.78 -4.26
N ASN A 14 -27.60 -1.87 -4.60
CA ASN A 14 -26.98 -3.15 -4.97
C ASN A 14 -26.29 -3.15 -6.34
N LYS A 15 -26.39 -2.07 -7.12
CA LYS A 15 -25.70 -1.90 -8.39
C LYS A 15 -24.54 -0.90 -8.31
N ILE A 16 -24.21 -0.42 -7.10
CA ILE A 16 -23.04 0.45 -6.94
C ILE A 16 -21.78 -0.30 -7.37
N THR A 17 -20.96 0.33 -8.19
CA THR A 17 -19.60 -0.13 -8.48
C THR A 17 -18.63 0.95 -8.07
N ILE A 18 -17.61 0.56 -7.32
CA ILE A 18 -16.52 1.42 -6.87
C ILE A 18 -15.27 0.98 -7.60
N ILE A 19 -14.54 1.96 -8.15
CA ILE A 19 -13.30 1.75 -8.89
C ILE A 19 -12.23 2.62 -8.21
N THR A 20 -11.18 1.98 -7.72
CA THR A 20 -10.00 2.66 -7.21
C THR A 20 -8.86 2.47 -8.20
N ALA A 21 -8.24 3.55 -8.63
CA ALA A 21 -7.10 3.52 -9.56
C ALA A 21 -5.81 3.94 -8.84
N TYR A 22 -4.74 3.18 -9.03
CA TYR A 22 -3.41 3.48 -8.53
C TYR A 22 -2.38 3.20 -9.63
N VAL A 23 -1.87 4.26 -10.25
CA VAL A 23 -0.92 4.16 -11.38
C VAL A 23 -1.44 3.19 -12.44
N ASP A 24 -0.83 2.00 -12.57
CA ASP A 24 -1.16 0.98 -13.56
C ASP A 24 -2.18 -0.06 -13.04
N ASP A 25 -2.49 -0.04 -11.75
CA ASP A 25 -3.37 -1.00 -11.10
C ASP A 25 -4.78 -0.41 -10.85
N MET A 26 -5.82 -1.22 -11.08
CA MET A 26 -7.20 -0.86 -10.73
C MET A 26 -7.85 -1.92 -9.84
N LEU A 27 -8.58 -1.45 -8.83
CA LEU A 27 -9.42 -2.27 -7.96
C LEU A 27 -10.88 -1.96 -8.25
N ILE A 28 -11.65 -2.97 -8.67
CA ILE A 28 -13.07 -2.84 -8.98
C ILE A 28 -13.87 -3.69 -7.99
N MET A 29 -14.84 -3.10 -7.33
CA MET A 29 -15.70 -3.79 -6.37
C MET A 29 -17.17 -3.38 -6.51
N SER A 30 -18.08 -4.34 -6.39
CA SER A 30 -19.52 -4.13 -6.39
C SER A 30 -20.21 -5.24 -5.59
N PRO A 31 -21.40 -4.99 -5.01
CA PRO A 31 -22.25 -6.05 -4.49
C PRO A 31 -22.68 -7.06 -5.57
N SER A 32 -22.68 -6.66 -6.84
CA SER A 32 -23.05 -7.51 -7.99
C SER A 32 -21.82 -7.91 -8.78
N CYS A 33 -21.56 -9.22 -8.92
CA CYS A 33 -20.45 -9.72 -9.75
C CYS A 33 -20.64 -9.33 -11.22
N ASN A 34 -21.89 -9.31 -11.71
CA ASN A 34 -22.19 -8.88 -13.07
C ASN A 34 -21.77 -7.42 -13.33
N GLU A 35 -21.92 -6.54 -12.33
CA GLU A 35 -21.48 -5.14 -12.46
C GLU A 35 -19.95 -5.04 -12.45
N VAL A 36 -19.25 -5.87 -11.67
CA VAL A 36 -17.78 -5.96 -11.74
C VAL A 36 -17.34 -6.39 -13.14
N ASP A 37 -17.90 -7.46 -13.67
CA ASP A 37 -17.52 -8.02 -14.97
C ASP A 37 -17.83 -7.05 -16.11
N HIS A 38 -19.00 -6.42 -16.09
CA HIS A 38 -19.37 -5.38 -17.05
C HIS A 38 -18.40 -4.19 -17.00
N THR A 39 -18.05 -3.73 -15.80
CA THR A 39 -17.08 -2.63 -15.62
C THR A 39 -15.69 -3.00 -16.15
N LYS A 40 -15.22 -4.21 -15.85
CA LYS A 40 -13.95 -4.73 -16.36
C LYS A 40 -13.94 -4.73 -17.90
N GLN A 41 -14.99 -5.26 -18.53
CA GLN A 41 -15.10 -5.33 -19.99
C GLN A 41 -15.07 -3.94 -20.65
N GLU A 42 -15.79 -2.96 -20.09
CA GLU A 42 -15.78 -1.60 -20.63
C GLU A 42 -14.41 -0.93 -20.54
N ILE A 43 -13.67 -1.17 -19.45
CA ILE A 43 -12.32 -0.64 -19.25
C ILE A 43 -11.33 -1.35 -20.18
N MET A 44 -11.33 -2.68 -20.18
CA MET A 44 -10.48 -3.50 -21.05
C MET A 44 -10.76 -3.29 -22.54
N GLY A 45 -11.98 -2.85 -22.91
CA GLY A 45 -12.32 -2.48 -24.27
C GLY A 45 -11.70 -1.15 -24.74
N LYS A 46 -11.22 -0.32 -23.81
CA LYS A 46 -10.59 0.98 -24.09
C LYS A 46 -9.08 0.99 -23.86
N TRP A 47 -8.60 0.16 -22.94
CA TRP A 47 -7.21 0.10 -22.52
C TRP A 47 -6.72 -1.35 -22.47
N GLU A 48 -5.47 -1.57 -22.86
CA GLU A 48 -4.80 -2.86 -22.69
C GLU A 48 -4.58 -3.11 -21.20
N MET A 49 -5.33 -4.06 -20.65
CA MET A 49 -5.45 -4.34 -19.22
C MET A 49 -5.52 -5.85 -19.01
N GLU A 50 -4.86 -6.34 -17.97
CA GLU A 50 -4.93 -7.74 -17.57
C GLU A 50 -5.94 -7.92 -16.43
N ASP A 51 -6.86 -8.87 -16.57
CA ASP A 51 -7.77 -9.22 -15.49
C ASP A 51 -7.15 -10.27 -14.55
N ASN A 52 -6.75 -9.80 -13.37
CA ASN A 52 -6.23 -10.63 -12.28
C ASN A 52 -7.30 -11.47 -11.54
N ARG A 53 -8.53 -11.53 -12.07
CA ARG A 53 -9.67 -12.30 -11.55
C ARG A 53 -10.04 -11.92 -10.11
N GLU A 54 -10.18 -12.90 -9.22
CA GLU A 54 -10.43 -12.65 -7.80
C GLU A 54 -9.16 -12.16 -7.13
N ILE A 55 -9.27 -11.01 -6.48
CA ILE A 55 -8.12 -10.33 -5.91
C ILE A 55 -7.54 -11.11 -4.72
N LYS A 56 -6.22 -11.31 -4.78
CA LYS A 56 -5.43 -11.90 -3.70
C LYS A 56 -4.40 -10.94 -3.13
N GLU A 57 -3.97 -9.98 -3.94
CA GLU A 57 -3.00 -8.96 -3.58
C GLU A 57 -3.29 -7.67 -4.36
N PHE A 58 -3.09 -6.51 -3.72
CA PHE A 58 -3.13 -5.19 -4.34
C PHE A 58 -2.06 -4.32 -3.71
N LEU A 59 -1.13 -3.78 -4.49
CA LEU A 59 -0.05 -2.90 -3.99
C LEU A 59 0.78 -3.54 -2.84
N GLY A 60 1.03 -4.85 -2.93
CA GLY A 60 1.73 -5.61 -1.89
C GLY A 60 0.92 -5.88 -0.61
N ILE A 61 -0.37 -5.50 -0.59
CA ILE A 61 -1.32 -5.82 0.47
C ILE A 61 -2.00 -7.12 0.08
N LYS A 62 -1.82 -8.17 0.88
CA LYS A 62 -2.56 -9.41 0.69
C LYS A 62 -4.01 -9.20 1.13
N ILE A 63 -4.96 -9.56 0.28
CA ILE A 63 -6.39 -9.42 0.52
C ILE A 63 -6.98 -10.82 0.63
N THR A 64 -7.68 -11.07 1.74
CA THR A 64 -8.43 -12.32 1.95
C THR A 64 -9.91 -11.98 2.14
N HIS A 65 -10.77 -12.55 1.29
CA HIS A 65 -12.21 -12.34 1.34
C HIS A 65 -12.92 -13.62 1.78
N ASP A 66 -13.34 -13.68 3.05
CA ASP A 66 -14.20 -14.75 3.56
C ASP A 66 -15.66 -14.37 3.32
N ARG A 67 -16.22 -14.87 2.22
CA ARG A 67 -17.63 -14.61 1.82
C ARG A 67 -18.64 -15.22 2.80
N ARG A 68 -18.30 -16.35 3.44
CA ARG A 68 -19.18 -17.03 4.40
C ARG A 68 -19.33 -16.19 5.67
N MET A 69 -18.22 -15.66 6.17
CA MET A 69 -18.20 -14.81 7.37
C MET A 69 -18.43 -13.33 7.05
N ARG A 70 -18.52 -12.96 5.76
CA ARG A 70 -18.61 -11.59 5.26
C ARG A 70 -17.49 -10.70 5.80
N ARG A 71 -16.26 -11.20 5.77
CA ARG A 71 -15.07 -10.49 6.25
C ARG A 71 -14.06 -10.30 5.14
N ILE A 72 -13.46 -9.12 5.12
CA ILE A 72 -12.28 -8.82 4.31
C ILE A 72 -11.13 -8.58 5.30
N SER A 73 -9.99 -9.21 5.04
CA SER A 73 -8.77 -9.05 5.84
C SER A 73 -7.64 -8.58 4.94
N LEU A 74 -6.89 -7.60 5.44
CA LEU A 74 -5.72 -7.02 4.78
C LEU A 74 -4.48 -7.41 5.56
N ASP A 75 -3.46 -7.93 4.87
CA ASP A 75 -2.23 -8.41 5.48
C ASP A 75 -1.01 -7.84 4.73
N LEU A 76 -0.17 -7.09 5.45
CA LEU A 76 1.07 -6.47 4.94
C LEU A 76 2.33 -7.25 5.37
N MET A 77 2.18 -8.41 6.02
CA MET A 77 3.28 -9.14 6.63
C MET A 77 4.37 -9.55 5.63
N ALA A 78 3.99 -9.96 4.42
CA ALA A 78 4.96 -10.34 3.39
C ALA A 78 5.88 -9.16 3.02
N TYR A 79 5.29 -7.98 2.80
CA TYR A 79 6.01 -6.75 2.51
C TYR A 79 6.94 -6.36 3.66
N VAL A 80 6.43 -6.34 4.90
CA VAL A 80 7.21 -5.98 6.09
C VAL A 80 8.37 -6.95 6.32
N LYS A 81 8.15 -8.26 6.15
CA LYS A 81 9.22 -9.27 6.26
C LYS A 81 10.31 -9.05 5.21
N ALA A 82 9.94 -8.79 3.96
CA ALA A 82 10.91 -8.50 2.90
C ALA A 82 11.73 -7.24 3.21
N MET A 83 11.08 -6.18 3.69
CA MET A 83 11.73 -4.94 4.13
C MET A 83 12.71 -5.19 5.30
N VAL A 84 12.27 -5.86 6.35
CA VAL A 84 13.11 -6.20 7.51
C VAL A 84 14.31 -7.06 7.09
N ASN A 85 14.11 -8.05 6.22
CA ASN A 85 15.20 -8.88 5.70
C ASN A 85 16.21 -8.04 4.90
N LYS A 86 15.74 -7.14 4.04
CA LYS A 86 16.61 -6.27 3.22
C LYS A 86 17.46 -5.32 4.06
N TRP A 87 16.86 -4.69 5.08
CA TRP A 87 17.49 -3.57 5.80
C TRP A 87 18.18 -3.99 7.10
N LEU A 88 17.65 -5.00 7.78
CA LEU A 88 18.15 -5.49 9.06
C LEU A 88 18.78 -6.89 8.95
N GLY A 89 18.82 -7.49 7.76
CA GLY A 89 19.38 -8.82 7.56
C GLY A 89 18.60 -9.92 8.30
N GLY A 90 17.32 -9.68 8.59
CA GLY A 90 16.48 -10.59 9.39
C GLY A 90 16.76 -10.51 10.90
N ALA A 91 17.62 -9.60 11.35
CA ALA A 91 17.88 -9.40 12.77
C ALA A 91 16.64 -8.85 13.49
N ASN A 92 16.07 -9.65 14.39
CA ASN A 92 14.93 -9.26 15.22
C ASN A 92 15.39 -8.55 16.49
N LYS A 93 16.05 -7.39 16.35
CA LYS A 93 16.35 -6.52 17.49
C LYS A 93 15.09 -5.74 17.85
N LYS A 94 14.27 -6.32 18.73
CA LYS A 94 13.08 -5.64 19.26
C LYS A 94 13.49 -4.40 20.05
N SER A 95 12.87 -3.27 19.74
CA SER A 95 12.90 -2.08 20.59
C SER A 95 11.55 -1.96 21.28
N TRP A 96 11.56 -1.72 22.58
CA TRP A 96 10.35 -1.37 23.35
C TRP A 96 9.97 0.11 23.21
N ILE A 97 10.87 0.90 22.59
CA ILE A 97 10.70 2.33 22.39
C ILE A 97 10.58 2.56 20.88
N PRO A 98 9.41 3.05 20.38
CA PRO A 98 9.18 3.27 18.95
C PRO A 98 10.21 4.18 18.28
N MET A 99 10.68 5.19 19.03
CA MET A 99 11.77 6.06 18.64
C MET A 99 12.46 6.59 19.91
N LEU A 100 13.74 6.25 20.11
CA LEU A 100 14.57 6.95 21.09
C LEU A 100 14.81 8.36 20.53
N SER A 101 14.60 9.41 21.34
CA SER A 101 14.71 10.85 21.00
C SER A 101 15.43 11.17 19.70
N VAL A 102 14.85 12.03 18.85
CA VAL A 102 15.46 12.51 17.60
C VAL A 102 16.90 12.93 17.88
N ALA A 103 17.85 12.07 17.56
CA ALA A 103 19.25 12.41 17.74
C ALA A 103 19.47 13.59 16.80
N ASN A 104 19.78 14.77 17.34
CA ASN A 104 20.35 15.83 16.54
C ASN A 104 21.64 15.26 15.96
N VAL A 105 21.59 14.76 14.73
CA VAL A 105 22.77 14.32 13.97
C VAL A 105 23.48 15.57 13.47
N ALA A 106 23.79 16.49 14.38
CA ALA A 106 24.64 17.64 14.10
C ALA A 106 26.09 17.12 14.02
N GLY A 107 26.73 17.26 12.85
CA GLY A 107 28.15 16.93 12.67
C GLY A 107 28.46 15.64 11.88
N GLY A 108 27.49 15.05 11.17
CA GLY A 108 27.75 13.91 10.28
C GLY A 108 28.57 14.28 9.03
N LYS A 109 29.38 13.34 8.53
CA LYS A 109 30.01 13.45 7.20
C LYS A 109 28.93 13.57 6.12
N LYS A 110 29.18 14.35 5.06
CA LYS A 110 28.27 14.42 3.90
C LYS A 110 28.01 13.01 3.35
N CYS A 111 26.73 12.65 3.23
CA CYS A 111 26.33 11.40 2.58
C CYS A 111 26.70 11.43 1.10
N ASN A 112 27.17 10.30 0.56
CA ASN A 112 27.34 10.14 -0.88
C ASN A 112 25.96 9.93 -1.56
N PRO A 113 25.86 10.09 -2.90
CA PRO A 113 24.59 9.92 -3.61
C PRO A 113 23.93 8.55 -3.39
N GLN A 114 24.72 7.47 -3.26
CA GLN A 114 24.19 6.13 -3.02
C GLN A 114 23.54 6.01 -1.63
N GLN A 115 24.13 6.61 -0.60
CA GLN A 115 23.58 6.66 0.76
C GLN A 115 22.28 7.46 0.80
N VAL A 116 22.23 8.60 0.10
CA VAL A 116 21.01 9.41 0.00
C VAL A 116 19.87 8.61 -0.64
N LYS A 117 20.13 7.99 -1.81
CA LYS A 117 19.12 7.16 -2.48
C LYS A 117 18.65 6.00 -1.62
N ARG A 118 19.58 5.33 -0.94
CA ARG A 118 19.30 4.20 -0.05
C ARG A 118 18.47 4.62 1.17
N TYR A 119 18.72 5.80 1.73
CA TYR A 119 17.91 6.37 2.81
C TYR A 119 16.49 6.73 2.32
N GLN A 120 16.38 7.43 1.19
CA GLN A 120 15.09 7.78 0.59
C GLN A 120 14.24 6.54 0.27
N GLU A 121 14.87 5.47 -0.22
CA GLU A 121 14.20 4.20 -0.47
C GLU A 121 13.62 3.59 0.82
N LEU A 122 14.41 3.53 1.91
CA LEU A 122 13.96 3.04 3.20
C LEU A 122 12.80 3.89 3.76
N VAL A 123 12.95 5.21 3.74
CA VAL A 123 11.91 6.13 4.22
C VAL A 123 10.63 5.98 3.39
N GLY A 124 10.74 5.85 2.06
CA GLY A 124 9.59 5.60 1.18
C GLY A 124 8.85 4.31 1.52
N GLN A 125 9.58 3.21 1.78
CA GLN A 125 8.97 1.94 2.20
C GLN A 125 8.29 2.06 3.58
N LEU A 126 8.90 2.77 4.52
CA LEU A 126 8.32 3.01 5.84
C LEU A 126 7.07 3.91 5.78
N LEU A 127 7.08 4.94 4.92
CA LEU A 127 5.92 5.80 4.68
C LEU A 127 4.75 5.01 4.11
N TRP A 128 5.02 4.10 3.16
CA TRP A 128 3.99 3.19 2.63
C TRP A 128 3.37 2.34 3.74
N VAL A 129 4.18 1.68 4.56
CA VAL A 129 3.70 0.83 5.68
C VAL A 129 2.88 1.64 6.68
N SER A 130 3.39 2.83 7.06
CA SER A 130 2.74 3.76 7.99
C SER A 130 1.36 4.20 7.51
N ASN A 131 1.24 4.59 6.24
CA ASN A 131 0.00 5.13 5.69
C ASN A 131 -1.05 4.04 5.37
N THR A 132 -0.61 2.81 5.12
CA THR A 132 -1.49 1.73 4.65
C THR A 132 -2.07 0.88 5.77
N ALA A 133 -1.26 0.45 6.75
CA ALA A 133 -1.71 -0.54 7.73
C ALA A 133 -1.15 -0.37 9.15
N GLN A 134 -0.09 0.42 9.34
CA GLN A 134 0.63 0.52 10.62
C GLN A 134 0.74 1.99 11.09
N PRO A 135 -0.38 2.67 11.42
CA PRO A 135 -0.38 4.09 11.75
C PRO A 135 0.38 4.42 13.05
N ASP A 136 0.63 3.43 13.91
CA ASP A 136 1.40 3.55 15.15
C ASP A 136 2.88 3.93 14.94
N ILE A 137 3.44 3.70 13.74
CA ILE A 137 4.80 4.15 13.40
C ILE A 137 4.84 5.53 12.70
N ALA A 138 3.69 6.14 12.41
CA ALA A 138 3.61 7.34 11.56
C ALA A 138 4.42 8.52 12.08
N PHE A 139 4.40 8.76 13.39
CA PHE A 139 5.19 9.82 14.00
C PHE A 139 6.70 9.61 13.81
N ALA A 140 7.16 8.38 14.05
CA ALA A 140 8.56 8.01 13.90
C ALA A 140 9.00 8.16 12.44
N VAL A 141 8.22 7.64 11.50
CA VAL A 141 8.52 7.73 10.07
C VAL A 141 8.49 9.19 9.58
N GLY A 142 7.50 9.98 10.01
CA GLY A 142 7.39 11.39 9.63
C GLY A 142 8.55 12.25 10.10
N THR A 143 9.22 11.88 11.19
CA THR A 143 10.43 12.56 11.68
C THR A 143 11.67 12.24 10.83
N LEU A 144 11.66 11.14 10.08
CA LEU A 144 12.74 10.72 9.19
C LEU A 144 12.62 11.32 7.77
N ALA A 145 11.43 11.78 7.40
CA ALA A 145 11.06 12.22 6.05
C ALA A 145 11.60 13.61 5.68
#